data_AF-A0A9Y2D8N0-F1
#
_entry.id   AF-A0A9Y2D8N0-F1
#
_cell.length_a   1.000
_cell.length_b   1.000
_cell.length_c   1.000
_cell.angle_alpha   90.00
_cell.angle_beta   90.00
_cell.angle_gamma   90.00
#
_symmetry.space_group_name_H-M   'P 1'
#
loop_
_entity.id
_entity.type
_entity.pdbx_description
1 polymer ?
#
loop_
_entity_poly.entity_id
_entity_poly.type
_entity_poly.pdbx_seq_one_letter_code
_entity_poly.pdbx_strand_id
1 'polypeptide(L)' 'MADLAIVFHWTPTDCADFSLRELMEWRERARQRSSAEESHGAQPPPPGAARRRR' A
#
# COMPACT_ATOMS: atom_id res chain seq x y z
N MET A 1 11.36 7.01 6.72
CA MET A 1 12.30 5.88 6.64
C MET A 1 11.50 4.57 6.62
N ALA A 2 10.94 4.09 7.74
CA ALA A 2 10.25 2.78 7.80
C ALA A 2 9.00 2.66 6.91
N ASP A 3 8.20 3.72 6.80
CA ASP A 3 6.98 3.74 5.99
C ASP A 3 7.25 3.45 4.49
N LEU A 4 8.35 3.97 3.96
CA LEU A 4 8.78 3.73 2.58
C LEU A 4 9.23 2.28 2.36
N ALA A 5 10.02 1.74 3.28
CA ALA A 5 10.49 0.37 3.22
C ALA A 5 9.34 -0.64 3.22
N ILE A 6 8.25 -0.34 3.94
CA ILE A 6 7.05 -1.18 4.01
C ILE A 6 6.20 -1.03 2.75
N VAL A 7 5.95 0.20 2.29
CA VAL A 7 5.09 0.46 1.11
C VAL A 7 5.74 -0.01 -0.21
N PHE A 8 7.07 0.02 -0.29
CA PHE A 8 7.81 -0.36 -1.50
C PHE A 8 8.59 -1.67 -1.36
N HIS A 9 8.51 -2.34 -0.21
CA HIS A 9 9.30 -3.54 0.12
C HIS A 9 10.82 -3.35 -0.04
N TRP A 10 11.30 -2.11 0.17
CA TRP A 10 12.72 -1.76 0.04
C TRP A 10 13.52 -2.13 1.30
N THR A 11 14.82 -2.37 1.11
CA THR A 11 15.74 -2.65 2.22
C THR A 11 16.18 -1.35 2.90
N PRO A 12 16.57 -1.38 4.20
CA PRO A 12 17.06 -0.20 4.89
C PRO A 12 18.34 0.40 4.26
N THR A 13 19.13 -0.40 3.54
CA THR A 13 20.28 0.06 2.76
C THR A 13 19.85 0.92 1.56
N ASP A 14 18.79 0.51 0.86
CA ASP A 14 18.20 1.27 -0.25
C ASP A 14 17.70 2.64 0.25
N CYS A 15 17.02 2.67 1.40
CA CYS A 15 16.61 3.93 2.04
C CYS A 15 17.78 4.84 2.48
N ALA A 16 18.96 4.27 2.74
CA ALA A 16 20.16 5.02 3.13
C ALA A 16 20.97 5.52 1.93
N ASP A 17 20.77 4.93 0.75
CA ASP A 17 21.39 5.35 -0.51
C ASP A 17 20.72 6.63 -1.06
N PHE A 18 19.42 6.79 -0.84
CA PHE A 18 18.67 7.98 -1.27
C PHE A 18 18.97 9.24 -0.45
N SER A 19 19.02 10.38 -1.15
CA SER A 19 19.13 11.68 -0.50
C SER A 19 17.83 12.07 0.22
N LEU A 20 17.92 12.91 1.26
CA LEU A 20 16.76 13.39 2.04
C LEU A 20 15.65 13.99 1.16
N ARG A 21 16.03 14.69 0.08
CA ARG A 21 15.08 15.23 -0.91
C ARG A 21 14.30 14.13 -1.62
N GLU A 22 14.96 13.07 -2.05
CA GLU A 22 14.32 11.94 -2.73
C GLU A 22 13.42 11.17 -1.76
N LEU A 23 13.83 11.00 -0.51
CA LEU A 23 12.99 10.40 0.52
C LEU A 23 11.70 11.20 0.77
N MET A 24 11.75 12.54 0.69
CA MET A 24 10.55 13.39 0.79
C MET A 24 9.60 13.19 -0.41
N GLU A 25 10.14 13.14 -1.63
CA GLU A 25 9.37 12.87 -2.85
C GLU A 25 8.71 11.48 -2.82
N TRP A 26 9.46 10.46 -2.40
CA TRP A 26 8.95 9.10 -2.26
C TRP A 26 7.88 8.98 -1.18
N ARG A 27 8.01 9.74 -0.07
CA ARG A 27 7.01 9.75 1.02
C ARG A 27 5.67 10.29 0.55
N GLU A 28 5.68 11.32 -0.30
CA GLU A 28 4.47 11.88 -0.88
C GLU A 28 3.78 10.88 -1.83
N ARG A 29 4.56 10.17 -2.65
CA ARG A 29 4.04 9.10 -3.53
C ARG A 29 3.48 7.91 -2.75
N ALA A 30 4.17 7.48 -1.68
CA ALA A 30 3.73 6.40 -0.79
C ALA A 30 2.36 6.71 -0.16
N ARG A 31 2.19 7.97 0.28
CA ARG A 31 0.95 8.46 0.87
C ARG A 31 -0.22 8.43 -0.13
N GLN A 32 0.01 8.86 -1.36
CA GLN A 32 -0.99 8.82 -2.43
C GLN A 32 -1.39 7.37 -2.75
N ARG A 33 -0.44 6.44 -2.79
CA ARG A 33 -0.73 5.01 -2.99
C ARG A 33 -1.48 4.40 -1.82
N SER A 34 -1.05 4.65 -0.58
CA SER A 34 -1.71 4.09 0.62
C SER A 34 -3.16 4.54 0.73
N SER A 35 -3.46 5.78 0.31
CA SER A 35 -4.83 6.29 0.25
C SER A 35 -5.67 5.65 -0.87
N ALA A 36 -5.02 5.22 -1.96
CA ALA A 36 -5.67 4.53 -3.07
C ALA A 36 -5.92 3.04 -2.78
N GLU A 37 -5.00 2.37 -2.08
CA GLU A 37 -5.14 0.96 -1.67
C GLU A 37 -6.28 0.78 -0.65
N GLU A 38 -6.49 1.74 0.26
CA GLU A 38 -7.63 1.73 1.19
C GLU A 38 -8.99 1.77 0.45
N SER A 39 -9.03 2.32 -0.78
CA SER A 39 -10.23 2.28 -1.63
C SER A 39 -10.48 0.90 -2.24
N HIS A 40 -9.48 -0.01 -2.24
CA HIS A 40 -9.65 -1.41 -2.64
C HIS A 40 -10.24 -2.29 -1.52
N GLY A 41 -10.50 -1.73 -0.33
CA GLY A 41 -11.13 -2.41 0.80
C GLY A 41 -12.64 -2.63 0.68
N ALA A 42 -13.31 -2.09 -0.36
CA ALA A 42 -14.67 -2.52 -0.70
C ALA A 42 -14.61 -3.87 -1.42
N GLN A 43 -14.17 -4.92 -0.72
CA GLN A 43 -14.35 -6.30 -1.17
C GLN A 43 -15.87 -6.56 -1.21
N PRO A 44 -16.52 -6.64 -2.39
CA PRO A 44 -17.88 -7.13 -2.43
C PRO A 44 -17.86 -8.57 -1.88
N PRO A 45 -18.82 -8.95 -1.01
CA PRO A 45 -18.89 -10.32 -0.55
C PRO A 45 -18.97 -11.26 -1.76
N PRO A 46 -18.24 -12.39 -1.79
CA PRO A 46 -18.30 -13.30 -2.92
C PRO A 46 -19.76 -13.77 -3.12
N PRO A 47 -20.34 -13.64 -4.33
CA PRO A 47 -21.67 -14.18 -4.62
C PRO A 47 -21.56 -15.71 -4.69
N GLY A 48 -21.60 -16.38 -3.54
CA GLY A 48 -21.38 -17.82 -3.46
C GLY A 48 -21.90 -18.53 -2.22
N ALA A 49 -22.48 -17.82 -1.25
CA ALA A 49 -23.07 -18.47 -0.08
C ALA A 49 -24.55 -18.83 -0.32
N ALA A 50 -24.77 -20.11 -0.62
CA ALA A 50 -25.97 -20.87 -0.26
C ALA A 50 -27.25 -20.63 -1.08
N ARG A 51 -27.24 -21.23 -2.27
CA ARG A 51 -28.24 -22.23 -2.68
C ARG A 51 -28.98 -22.87 -1.49
N ARG A 52 -30.23 -22.48 -1.18
CA ARG A 52 -31.22 -23.37 -0.53
C ARG A 52 -32.67 -22.85 -0.60
N ARG A 53 -33.42 -23.48 -1.51
CA ARG A 53 -34.73 -24.13 -1.28
C ARG A 53 -35.88 -23.29 -0.67
N ARG A 54 -36.88 -22.97 -1.49
CA ARG A 54 -38.17 -23.69 -1.56
C ARG A 54 -39.03 -23.15 -2.70
#